data_AF-A0A7S0E628-F1
#
_entry.id   AF-A0A7S0E628-F1
#
_cell.length_a   1.000
_cell.length_b   1.000
_cell.length_c   1.000
_cell.angle_alpha   90.00
_cell.angle_beta   90.00
_cell.angle_gamma   90.00
#
_symmetry.space_group_name_H-M   'P 1'
#
loop_
_entity.id
_entity.type
_entity.pdbx_description
1 polymer ?
#
loop_
_entity_poly.entity_id
_entity_poly.type
_entity_poly.pdbx_seq_one_letter_code
_entity_poly.pdbx_strand_id
1 'polypeptide(L)'
;AKASQCLMDYSSHEVDFRSIAILCNAFAKLSPETDEVFDRASKAIQLIFEVKGSMRLQDISKICHAFSHRLTYDRERDSALFGVLFSAARSEIEKERKRILRESNSALPTHKTRCCSSCLLHNADNVGCLPVDLALVLQSLVRSQHNDLEILAELKDTIEVLSLNFPQHFDGMSIQVILSAFLQFRVCDDNILTAIARCIIASEKVSSKP
;
A
#
# COMPACT_ATOMS: atom_id res chain seq x y z
N ALA A 1 24.37 -14.07 -1.51
CA ALA A 1 25.12 -14.60 -2.67
C ALA A 1 24.20 -15.02 -3.82
N LYS A 2 23.49 -16.18 -3.77
CA LYS A 2 22.67 -16.65 -4.91
C LYS A 2 21.46 -15.76 -5.27
N ALA A 3 20.78 -15.16 -4.28
CA ALA A 3 19.68 -14.23 -4.54
C ALA A 3 20.15 -12.90 -5.17
N SER A 4 21.31 -12.37 -4.73
CA SER A 4 21.96 -11.22 -5.37
C SER A 4 22.35 -11.55 -6.82
N GLN A 5 22.82 -12.79 -7.08
CA GLN A 5 23.24 -13.22 -8.42
C GLN A 5 22.07 -13.41 -9.38
N CYS A 6 20.89 -13.81 -8.91
CA CYS A 6 19.68 -13.77 -9.72
C CYS A 6 19.39 -12.39 -10.30
N LEU A 7 19.77 -11.28 -9.63
CA LEU A 7 19.57 -9.91 -10.14
C LEU A 7 20.59 -9.48 -11.21
N MET A 8 21.67 -10.24 -11.45
CA MET A 8 22.82 -9.83 -12.28
C MET A 8 22.86 -10.42 -13.69
N ASP A 9 22.18 -11.55 -13.94
CA ASP A 9 22.18 -12.21 -15.25
C ASP A 9 20.83 -12.00 -15.96
N TYR A 10 20.65 -10.89 -16.70
CA TYR A 10 19.36 -10.62 -17.36
C TYR A 10 19.49 -10.14 -18.81
N SER A 11 19.42 -11.11 -19.72
CA SER A 11 19.07 -10.90 -21.12
C SER A 11 17.82 -11.69 -21.57
N SER A 12 17.04 -12.32 -20.68
CA SER A 12 15.83 -13.07 -21.14
C SER A 12 14.67 -13.32 -20.15
N HIS A 13 14.69 -12.80 -18.92
CA HIS A 13 13.56 -12.94 -17.97
C HIS A 13 13.22 -11.57 -17.36
N GLU A 14 12.05 -11.00 -17.64
CA GLU A 14 11.66 -9.69 -17.11
C GLU A 14 11.44 -9.76 -15.59
N VAL A 15 12.34 -9.16 -14.81
CA VAL A 15 12.06 -8.86 -13.40
C VAL A 15 10.99 -7.77 -13.37
N ASP A 16 9.86 -8.07 -12.74
CA ASP A 16 8.77 -7.11 -12.54
C ASP A 16 8.69 -6.63 -11.08
N PHE A 17 7.89 -5.58 -10.84
CA PHE A 17 7.70 -5.03 -9.49
C PHE A 17 7.17 -6.06 -8.50
N ARG A 18 6.34 -7.00 -8.95
CA ARG A 18 5.80 -8.07 -8.10
C ARG A 18 6.91 -8.98 -7.60
N SER A 19 7.83 -9.39 -8.48
CA SER A 19 8.98 -10.22 -8.14
C SER A 19 9.90 -9.50 -7.15
N ILE A 20 10.16 -8.21 -7.37
CA ILE A 20 10.95 -7.38 -6.45
C ILE A 20 10.25 -7.27 -5.08
N ALA A 21 8.93 -7.00 -5.06
CA ALA A 21 8.16 -6.87 -3.84
C ALA A 21 8.20 -8.15 -2.98
N ILE A 22 8.04 -9.32 -3.61
CA ILE A 22 8.12 -10.63 -2.93
C ILE A 22 9.52 -10.82 -2.33
N LEU A 23 10.56 -10.55 -3.12
CA LEU A 23 11.95 -10.68 -2.67
C LEU A 23 12.24 -9.77 -1.48
N CYS A 24 11.91 -8.49 -1.58
CA CYS A 24 12.15 -7.52 -0.51
C CYS A 24 11.42 -7.89 0.78
N ASN A 25 10.16 -8.37 0.69
CA ASN A 25 9.41 -8.82 1.86
C ASN A 25 10.02 -10.06 2.50
N ALA A 26 10.48 -11.03 1.71
CA ALA A 26 11.17 -12.20 2.23
C ALA A 26 12.46 -11.80 2.96
N PHE A 27 13.25 -10.90 2.35
CA PHE A 27 14.49 -10.42 2.95
C PHE A 27 14.26 -9.57 4.20
N ALA A 28 13.26 -8.68 4.22
CA ALA A 28 12.91 -7.92 5.41
C ALA A 28 12.62 -8.84 6.62
N LYS A 29 11.94 -9.97 6.39
CA LYS A 29 11.61 -10.95 7.45
C LYS A 29 12.83 -11.75 7.91
N LEU A 30 13.74 -12.09 6.99
CA LEU A 30 14.97 -12.80 7.33
C LEU A 30 15.96 -11.93 8.12
N SER A 31 15.72 -10.61 8.18
CA SER A 31 16.54 -9.64 8.92
C SER A 31 18.05 -9.78 8.66
N PRO A 32 18.49 -9.81 7.39
CA PRO A 32 19.91 -9.91 7.07
C PRO A 32 20.65 -8.66 7.56
N GLU A 33 21.90 -8.85 7.98
CA GLU A 33 22.78 -7.75 8.41
C GLU A 33 23.24 -6.86 7.24
N THR A 34 23.08 -7.32 6.00
CA THR A 34 23.56 -6.65 4.78
C THR A 34 22.43 -6.19 3.86
N ASP A 35 22.55 -4.96 3.34
CA ASP A 35 21.55 -4.28 2.51
C ASP A 35 21.62 -4.55 1.01
N GLU A 36 22.55 -5.38 0.54
CA GLU A 36 22.85 -5.50 -0.90
C GLU A 36 21.60 -5.78 -1.76
N VAL A 37 20.65 -6.56 -1.25
CA VAL A 37 19.38 -6.85 -1.94
C VAL A 37 18.48 -5.62 -2.03
N PHE A 38 18.39 -4.81 -0.96
CA PHE A 38 17.60 -3.59 -0.95
C PHE A 38 18.22 -2.50 -1.84
N ASP A 39 19.55 -2.37 -1.86
CA ASP A 39 20.23 -1.43 -2.74
C ASP A 39 19.99 -1.77 -4.22
N ARG A 40 20.08 -3.06 -4.57
CA ARG A 40 19.81 -3.53 -5.94
C ARG A 40 18.32 -3.39 -6.30
N ALA A 41 17.43 -3.74 -5.37
CA ALA A 41 16.00 -3.58 -5.56
C ALA A 41 15.62 -2.12 -5.78
N SER A 42 16.18 -1.19 -5.00
CA SER A 42 15.94 0.26 -5.13
C SER A 42 16.32 0.76 -6.53
N LYS A 43 17.51 0.41 -7.03
CA LYS A 43 17.95 0.75 -8.39
C LYS A 43 17.06 0.14 -9.47
N ALA A 44 16.71 -1.14 -9.33
CA ALA A 44 15.84 -1.83 -10.27
C ALA A 44 14.44 -1.20 -10.32
N ILE A 45 13.87 -0.85 -9.17
CA ILE A 45 12.55 -0.20 -9.09
C ILE A 45 12.57 1.14 -9.84
N GLN A 46 13.58 1.97 -9.57
CA GLN A 46 13.72 3.27 -10.23
C GLN A 46 13.82 3.12 -11.75
N LEU A 47 14.69 2.22 -12.24
CA LEU A 47 14.86 1.96 -13.68
C LEU A 47 13.59 1.42 -14.34
N ILE A 48 12.93 0.42 -13.73
CA ILE A 48 11.70 -0.15 -14.30
C ILE A 48 10.59 0.92 -14.31
N PHE A 49 10.53 1.77 -13.28
CA PHE A 49 9.53 2.83 -13.18
C PHE A 49 9.75 3.93 -14.21
N GLU A 50 11.00 4.32 -14.48
CA GLU A 50 11.35 5.25 -15.55
C GLU A 50 10.86 4.76 -16.93
N VAL A 51 10.90 3.44 -17.18
CA VAL A 51 10.47 2.84 -18.45
C VAL A 51 8.95 2.63 -18.51
N LYS A 52 8.34 2.09 -17.45
CA LYS A 52 6.91 1.69 -17.44
C LYS A 52 5.96 2.79 -16.99
N GLY A 53 6.44 3.78 -16.23
CA GLY A 53 5.66 4.91 -15.70
C GLY A 53 4.49 4.53 -14.78
N SER A 54 4.36 3.27 -14.38
CA SER A 54 3.24 2.78 -13.58
C SER A 54 3.62 1.56 -12.75
N MET A 55 3.07 1.48 -11.55
CA MET A 55 3.24 0.36 -10.62
C MET A 55 1.90 0.14 -9.91
N ARG A 56 1.50 -1.11 -9.69
CA ARG A 56 0.23 -1.39 -9.00
C ARG A 56 0.34 -1.03 -7.53
N LEU A 57 -0.73 -0.47 -6.94
CA LEU A 57 -0.77 -0.07 -5.53
C LEU A 57 -0.33 -1.17 -4.56
N GLN A 58 -0.71 -2.41 -4.84
CA GLN A 58 -0.31 -3.55 -4.02
C GLN A 58 1.20 -3.83 -4.05
N ASP A 59 1.84 -3.69 -5.22
CA ASP A 59 3.28 -3.91 -5.33
C ASP A 59 4.00 -2.76 -4.62
N ILE A 60 3.46 -1.53 -4.73
CA ILE A 60 3.93 -0.34 -4.00
C ILE A 60 3.83 -0.54 -2.49
N SER A 61 2.66 -0.93 -1.96
CA SER A 61 2.42 -1.09 -0.52
C SER A 61 3.37 -2.13 0.09
N LYS A 62 3.59 -3.24 -0.62
CA LYS A 62 4.54 -4.29 -0.22
C LYS A 62 5.99 -3.84 -0.24
N ILE A 63 6.41 -3.10 -1.27
CA ILE A 63 7.78 -2.55 -1.34
C ILE A 63 7.97 -1.53 -0.22
N CYS A 64 7.02 -0.59 -0.07
CA CYS A 64 7.00 0.40 0.99
C CYS A 64 7.15 -0.25 2.37
N HIS A 65 6.39 -1.31 2.64
CA HIS A 65 6.44 -2.03 3.91
C HIS A 65 7.81 -2.70 4.12
N ALA A 66 8.33 -3.40 3.10
CA ALA A 66 9.61 -4.09 3.20
C ALA A 66 10.78 -3.14 3.47
N PHE A 67 10.83 -2.00 2.77
CA PHE A 67 11.87 -1.01 2.97
C PHE A 67 11.77 -0.32 4.33
N SER A 68 10.56 -0.01 4.81
CA SER A 68 10.38 0.69 6.09
C SER A 68 10.58 -0.19 7.32
N HIS A 69 10.55 -1.52 7.16
CA HIS A 69 10.67 -2.49 8.25
C HIS A 69 11.91 -3.39 8.15
N ARG A 70 12.80 -3.18 7.17
CA ARG A 70 14.10 -3.86 7.17
C ARG A 70 14.94 -3.41 8.37
N LEU A 71 15.76 -4.32 8.89
CA LEU A 71 16.59 -4.08 10.08
C LEU A 71 17.52 -2.87 9.93
N THR A 72 18.07 -2.72 8.74
CA THR A 72 19.06 -1.73 8.29
C THR A 72 18.39 -0.53 7.60
N TYR A 73 17.16 -0.18 8.02
CA TYR A 73 16.43 0.93 7.43
C TYR A 73 17.20 2.25 7.61
N ASP A 74 17.40 2.98 6.52
CA ASP A 74 18.09 4.27 6.49
C ASP A 74 17.25 5.28 5.70
N ARG A 75 16.79 6.32 6.41
CA ARG A 75 15.90 7.32 5.85
C ARG A 75 16.53 8.11 4.70
N GLU A 76 17.79 8.49 4.83
CA GLU A 76 18.46 9.34 3.83
C GLU A 76 18.71 8.55 2.56
N ARG A 77 19.18 7.30 2.70
CA ARG A 77 19.44 6.39 1.59
C ARG A 77 18.19 6.06 0.80
N ASP A 78 17.08 5.81 1.48
CA ASP A 78 15.83 5.38 0.83
C ASP A 78 14.94 6.55 0.38
N SER A 79 15.31 7.79 0.69
CA SER A 79 14.48 8.98 0.43
C SER A 79 14.04 9.11 -1.04
N ALA A 80 14.95 8.89 -1.98
CA ALA A 80 14.68 8.95 -3.42
C ALA A 80 13.70 7.85 -3.86
N LEU A 81 13.89 6.62 -3.38
CA LEU A 81 12.99 5.52 -3.66
C LEU A 81 11.59 5.80 -3.11
N PHE A 82 11.48 6.29 -1.88
CA PHE A 82 10.20 6.63 -1.28
C PHE A 82 9.48 7.74 -2.06
N GLY A 83 10.20 8.75 -2.58
CA GLY A 83 9.62 9.74 -3.48
C GLY A 83 8.96 9.13 -4.72
N VAL A 84 9.65 8.16 -5.37
CA VAL A 84 9.09 7.41 -6.52
C VAL A 84 7.86 6.60 -6.11
N LEU A 85 7.95 5.86 -5.01
CA LEU A 85 6.87 4.99 -4.53
C LEU A 85 5.62 5.78 -4.13
N PHE A 86 5.78 6.91 -3.44
CA PHE A 86 4.64 7.74 -3.02
C PHE A 86 4.00 8.48 -4.20
N SER A 87 4.79 8.97 -5.15
CA SER A 87 4.26 9.51 -6.40
C SER A 87 3.43 8.48 -7.17
N ALA A 88 3.95 7.25 -7.29
CA ALA A 88 3.24 6.14 -7.91
C ALA A 88 1.97 5.74 -7.13
N ALA A 89 2.06 5.69 -5.79
CA ALA A 89 0.93 5.35 -4.91
C ALA A 89 -0.20 6.36 -5.06
N ARG A 90 0.11 7.65 -5.04
CA ARG A 90 -0.89 8.72 -5.21
C ARG A 90 -1.67 8.53 -6.51
N SER A 91 -0.99 8.29 -7.63
CA SER A 91 -1.64 8.08 -8.92
C SER A 91 -2.58 6.86 -8.92
N GLU A 92 -2.16 5.74 -8.31
CA GLU A 92 -3.00 4.55 -8.26
C GLU A 92 -4.18 4.69 -7.28
N ILE A 93 -3.98 5.33 -6.13
CA ILE A 93 -5.02 5.62 -5.15
C ILE A 93 -6.10 6.51 -5.79
N GLU A 94 -5.68 7.55 -6.52
CA GLU A 94 -6.60 8.44 -7.24
C GLU A 94 -7.42 7.70 -8.30
N LYS A 95 -6.79 6.80 -9.07
CA LYS A 95 -7.50 5.95 -10.04
C LYS A 95 -8.53 5.05 -9.36
N GLU A 96 -8.17 4.41 -8.25
CA GLU A 96 -9.06 3.55 -7.48
C GLU A 96 -10.25 4.35 -6.91
N ARG A 97 -9.99 5.53 -6.32
CA ARG A 97 -11.05 6.44 -5.83
C ARG A 97 -12.02 6.83 -6.94
N LYS A 98 -11.50 7.28 -8.09
CA LYS A 98 -12.31 7.63 -9.26
C LYS A 98 -13.10 6.44 -9.79
N ARG A 99 -12.54 5.22 -9.76
CA ARG A 99 -13.25 4.00 -10.15
C ARG A 99 -14.44 3.75 -9.23
N ILE A 100 -14.23 3.78 -7.91
CA ILE A 100 -15.28 3.58 -6.91
C ILE A 100 -16.40 4.60 -7.09
N LEU A 101 -16.06 5.89 -7.20
CA LEU A 101 -17.04 6.95 -7.41
C LEU A 101 -17.87 6.77 -8.70
N ARG A 102 -17.26 6.25 -9.78
CA ARG A 102 -17.99 5.95 -11.02
C ARG A 102 -18.94 4.76 -10.84
N GLU A 103 -18.48 3.71 -10.17
CA GLU A 103 -19.28 2.51 -9.90
C GLU A 103 -20.47 2.82 -9.00
N SER A 104 -20.27 3.63 -7.95
CA SER A 104 -21.34 4.06 -7.02
C SER A 104 -22.42 4.91 -7.70
N ASN A 105 -22.08 5.64 -8.75
CA ASN A 105 -23.01 6.45 -9.53
C ASN A 105 -23.68 5.68 -10.69
N SER A 106 -23.31 4.41 -10.90
CA SER A 106 -23.88 3.57 -11.96
C SER A 106 -25.06 2.74 -11.43
N ALA A 107 -26.13 2.61 -12.22
CA ALA A 107 -27.35 1.90 -11.82
C ALA A 107 -27.21 0.37 -11.65
N LEU A 108 -26.05 -0.20 -12.02
CA LEU A 108 -25.72 -1.61 -11.78
C LEU A 108 -24.39 -1.70 -11.03
N PRO A 109 -24.40 -1.90 -9.70
CA PRO A 109 -23.17 -2.12 -8.95
C PRO A 109 -22.53 -3.43 -9.40
N THR A 110 -21.44 -3.35 -10.18
CA THR A 110 -20.62 -4.51 -10.51
C THR A 110 -19.83 -4.93 -9.27
N HIS A 111 -20.20 -6.06 -8.66
CA HIS A 111 -19.60 -6.65 -7.44
C HIS A 111 -18.10 -7.03 -7.52
N LYS A 112 -17.32 -6.51 -8.47
CA LYS A 112 -15.89 -6.81 -8.65
C LYS A 112 -14.97 -5.74 -8.06
N THR A 113 -15.34 -5.11 -6.95
CA THR A 113 -14.41 -4.20 -6.26
C THR A 113 -13.37 -4.98 -5.48
N ARG A 114 -12.10 -4.57 -5.63
CA ARG A 114 -10.91 -5.06 -4.91
C ARG A 114 -10.93 -4.75 -3.40
N CYS A 115 -12.11 -4.45 -2.87
CA CYS A 115 -12.34 -4.10 -1.48
C CYS A 115 -12.70 -5.33 -0.65
N CYS A 116 -13.09 -6.47 -1.22
CA CYS A 116 -13.50 -7.63 -0.42
C CYS A 116 -12.33 -8.18 0.42
N SER A 117 -12.52 -8.30 1.73
CA SER A 117 -11.57 -8.93 2.65
C SER A 117 -11.33 -10.42 2.35
N SER A 118 -12.25 -11.07 1.63
CA SER A 118 -12.13 -12.47 1.19
C SER A 118 -11.16 -12.70 0.03
N CYS A 119 -10.62 -11.65 -0.59
CA CYS A 119 -9.61 -11.75 -1.65
C CYS A 119 -8.27 -12.31 -1.14
N LEU A 120 -8.04 -12.36 0.17
CA LEU A 120 -6.81 -12.88 0.77
C LEU A 120 -6.71 -14.42 0.74
N LEU A 121 -7.81 -15.15 0.54
CA LEU A 121 -7.85 -16.61 0.70
C LEU A 121 -8.32 -17.40 -0.52
N HIS A 122 -8.93 -16.77 -1.54
CA HIS A 122 -9.54 -17.53 -2.65
C HIS A 122 -8.70 -17.66 -3.91
N ASN A 123 -7.73 -16.77 -4.11
CA ASN A 123 -6.77 -16.91 -5.20
C ASN A 123 -5.39 -16.92 -4.56
N ALA A 124 -4.56 -17.93 -4.82
CA ALA A 124 -3.18 -18.00 -4.33
C ALA A 124 -2.30 -16.82 -4.80
N ASP A 125 -2.85 -15.92 -5.61
CA ASP A 125 -2.45 -14.53 -5.70
C ASP A 125 -2.81 -13.83 -4.40
N ASN A 126 -1.83 -13.61 -3.50
CA ASN A 126 -1.93 -12.62 -2.44
C ASN A 126 -2.48 -11.31 -3.02
N VAL A 127 -3.80 -11.08 -3.05
CA VAL A 127 -4.46 -9.83 -3.49
C VAL A 127 -4.78 -9.07 -2.21
N GLY A 128 -4.08 -7.96 -2.00
CA GLY A 128 -4.32 -7.06 -0.89
C GLY A 128 -5.71 -6.45 -1.06
N CYS A 129 -6.44 -6.31 0.06
CA CYS A 129 -7.63 -5.48 0.05
C CYS A 129 -7.19 -4.02 0.09
N LEU A 130 -7.91 -3.16 -0.64
CA LEU A 130 -7.55 -1.76 -0.78
C LEU A 130 -7.31 -1.05 0.57
N PRO A 131 -8.13 -1.21 1.62
CA PRO A 131 -7.86 -0.62 2.94
C PRO A 131 -6.50 -0.99 3.56
N VAL A 132 -6.08 -2.24 3.42
CA VAL A 132 -4.76 -2.70 3.90
C VAL A 132 -3.64 -2.05 3.10
N ASP A 133 -3.79 -1.96 1.77
CA ASP A 133 -2.79 -1.30 0.94
C ASP A 133 -2.64 0.19 1.31
N LEU A 134 -3.74 0.90 1.57
CA LEU A 134 -3.71 2.29 2.05
C LEU A 134 -3.03 2.41 3.41
N ALA A 135 -3.34 1.51 4.35
CA ALA A 135 -2.75 1.49 5.68
C ALA A 135 -1.22 1.28 5.62
N LEU A 136 -0.74 0.36 4.78
CA LEU A 136 0.69 0.11 4.59
C LEU A 136 1.41 1.31 3.97
N VAL A 137 0.80 1.98 2.99
CA VAL A 137 1.36 3.22 2.41
C VAL A 137 1.44 4.31 3.47
N LEU A 138 0.37 4.53 4.26
CA LEU A 138 0.34 5.48 5.37
C LEU A 138 1.42 5.19 6.41
N GLN A 139 1.55 3.93 6.83
CA GLN A 139 2.58 3.54 7.79
C GLN A 139 3.99 3.82 7.27
N SER A 140 4.24 3.58 5.98
CA SER A 140 5.54 3.87 5.37
C SER A 140 5.79 5.38 5.20
N LEU A 141 4.77 6.19 4.91
CA LEU A 141 4.89 7.67 4.92
C LEU A 141 5.35 8.16 6.30
N VAL A 142 4.71 7.65 7.36
CA VAL A 142 5.06 7.98 8.75
C VAL A 142 6.50 7.58 9.06
N ARG A 143 6.87 6.32 8.81
CA ARG A 143 8.19 5.78 9.15
C ARG A 143 9.31 6.46 8.37
N SER A 144 9.05 6.79 7.10
CA SER A 144 10.01 7.54 6.28
C SER A 144 10.07 9.03 6.60
N GLN A 145 9.13 9.52 7.41
CA GLN A 145 8.93 10.95 7.67
C GLN A 145 8.94 11.74 6.36
N HIS A 146 8.35 11.14 5.31
CA HIS A 146 8.21 11.77 4.02
C HIS A 146 6.96 12.65 4.06
N ASN A 147 7.17 13.96 4.05
CA ASN A 147 6.09 14.92 4.19
C ASN A 147 5.52 15.28 2.82
N ASP A 148 4.74 14.36 2.25
CA ASP A 148 3.97 14.59 1.03
C ASP A 148 2.52 14.88 1.41
N LEU A 149 2.14 16.16 1.34
CA LEU A 149 0.79 16.60 1.67
C LEU A 149 -0.24 16.18 0.60
N GLU A 150 0.20 15.99 -0.65
CA GLU A 150 -0.68 15.64 -1.76
C GLU A 150 -1.13 14.18 -1.65
N ILE A 151 -0.22 13.25 -1.34
CA ILE A 151 -0.61 11.86 -1.07
C ILE A 151 -1.47 11.74 0.19
N LEU A 152 -1.20 12.52 1.24
CA LEU A 152 -2.01 12.51 2.47
C LEU A 152 -3.44 12.99 2.19
N ALA A 153 -3.62 14.02 1.38
CA ALA A 153 -4.95 14.48 0.95
C ALA A 153 -5.68 13.40 0.14
N GLU A 154 -5.00 12.76 -0.82
CA GLU A 154 -5.59 11.71 -1.65
C GLU A 154 -5.97 10.46 -0.84
N LEU A 155 -5.12 10.08 0.13
CA LEU A 155 -5.40 9.00 1.09
C LEU A 155 -6.65 9.33 1.91
N LYS A 156 -6.76 10.57 2.42
CA LYS A 156 -7.92 11.00 3.19
C LYS A 156 -9.20 10.90 2.36
N ASP A 157 -9.21 11.48 1.16
CA ASP A 157 -10.38 11.46 0.29
C ASP A 157 -10.80 10.02 -0.06
N THR A 158 -9.83 9.15 -0.29
CA THR A 158 -10.09 7.76 -0.64
C THR A 158 -10.65 6.98 0.55
N ILE A 159 -10.17 7.22 1.77
CA ILE A 159 -10.70 6.61 2.99
C ILE A 159 -12.16 7.06 3.23
N GLU A 160 -12.46 8.35 3.03
CA GLU A 160 -13.83 8.86 3.13
C GLU A 160 -14.76 8.11 2.16
N VAL A 161 -14.38 8.05 0.88
CA VAL A 161 -15.14 7.35 -0.17
C VAL A 161 -15.31 5.87 0.16
N LEU A 162 -14.25 5.19 0.60
CA LEU A 162 -14.31 3.78 0.98
C LEU A 162 -15.22 3.54 2.20
N SER A 163 -15.20 4.42 3.18
CA SER A 163 -16.05 4.30 4.37
C SER A 163 -17.55 4.40 4.06
N LEU A 164 -17.91 5.14 3.01
CA LEU A 164 -19.31 5.30 2.58
C LEU A 164 -19.79 4.10 1.78
N ASN A 165 -18.93 3.52 0.94
CA ASN A 165 -19.31 2.47 0.01
C ASN A 165 -19.07 1.06 0.55
N PHE A 166 -18.02 0.89 1.34
CA PHE A 166 -17.49 -0.41 1.77
C PHE A 166 -16.94 -0.40 3.21
N PRO A 167 -17.69 0.12 4.21
CA PRO A 167 -17.17 0.29 5.57
C PRO A 167 -16.74 -1.02 6.24
N GLN A 168 -17.38 -2.15 5.91
CA GLN A 168 -17.08 -3.48 6.45
C GLN A 168 -15.75 -4.07 5.99
N HIS A 169 -15.07 -3.45 5.02
CA HIS A 169 -13.81 -3.95 4.48
C HIS A 169 -12.57 -3.43 5.22
N PHE A 170 -12.76 -2.53 6.17
CA PHE A 170 -11.70 -2.07 7.06
C PHE A 170 -11.57 -3.02 8.25
N ASP A 171 -10.48 -3.77 8.30
CA ASP A 171 -10.16 -4.56 9.50
C ASP A 171 -9.62 -3.65 10.63
N GLY A 172 -9.65 -4.18 11.86
CA GLY A 172 -9.22 -3.42 13.05
C GLY A 172 -7.77 -2.95 12.98
N MET A 173 -6.90 -3.73 12.34
CA MET A 173 -5.48 -3.39 12.16
C MET A 173 -5.30 -2.21 11.22
N SER A 174 -5.98 -2.21 10.08
CA SER A 174 -5.96 -1.12 9.10
C SER A 174 -6.51 0.16 9.72
N ILE A 175 -7.62 0.08 10.47
CA ILE A 175 -8.19 1.21 11.21
C ILE A 175 -7.16 1.79 12.20
N GLN A 176 -6.53 0.93 13.00
CA GLN A 176 -5.53 1.35 13.98
C GLN A 176 -4.34 2.04 13.31
N VAL A 177 -3.81 1.47 12.22
CA VAL A 177 -2.68 2.05 11.48
C VAL A 177 -3.05 3.40 10.87
N ILE A 178 -4.22 3.51 10.25
CA ILE A 178 -4.72 4.75 9.65
C ILE A 178 -4.86 5.84 10.71
N LEU A 179 -5.53 5.56 11.82
CA LEU A 179 -5.69 6.51 12.93
C LEU A 179 -4.33 6.95 13.51
N SER A 180 -3.44 5.99 13.74
CA SER A 180 -2.10 6.27 14.27
C SER A 180 -1.28 7.14 13.33
N ALA A 181 -1.42 6.95 12.01
CA ALA A 181 -0.72 7.75 11.01
C ALA A 181 -1.24 9.20 10.99
N PHE A 182 -2.56 9.41 10.95
CA PHE A 182 -3.12 10.76 10.95
C PHE A 182 -2.81 11.54 12.24
N LEU A 183 -2.79 10.86 13.39
CA LEU A 183 -2.34 11.46 14.66
C LEU A 183 -0.88 11.92 14.58
N GLN A 184 0.02 11.12 14.00
CA GLN A 184 1.43 11.47 13.86
C GLN A 184 1.66 12.63 12.89
N PHE A 185 0.87 12.71 11.82
CA PHE A 185 0.86 13.87 10.92
C PHE A 185 0.12 15.09 11.48
N ARG A 186 -0.46 14.99 12.69
CA ARG A 186 -1.28 16.03 13.32
C ARG A 186 -2.44 16.49 12.44
N VAL A 187 -2.98 15.59 11.64
CA VAL A 187 -4.16 15.82 10.81
C VAL A 187 -5.37 15.51 11.68
N CYS A 188 -5.99 16.55 12.23
CA CYS A 188 -7.27 16.45 12.92
C CYS A 188 -8.37 16.82 11.94
N ASP A 189 -9.01 15.82 11.34
CA ASP A 189 -10.05 16.00 10.34
C ASP A 189 -11.32 15.25 10.76
N ASP A 190 -12.40 15.99 10.97
CA ASP A 190 -13.68 15.43 11.43
C ASP A 190 -14.25 14.42 10.43
N ASN A 191 -13.97 14.58 9.13
CA ASN A 191 -14.42 13.62 8.11
C ASN A 191 -13.71 12.28 8.29
N ILE A 192 -12.39 12.29 8.53
CA ILE A 192 -11.64 11.05 8.80
C ILE A 192 -12.14 10.35 10.06
N LEU A 193 -12.37 11.08 11.14
CA LEU A 193 -12.91 10.48 12.37
C LEU A 193 -14.29 9.88 12.13
N THR A 194 -15.12 10.58 11.34
CA THR A 194 -16.44 10.09 10.94
C THR A 194 -16.35 8.84 10.06
N ALA A 195 -15.47 8.82 9.06
CA ALA A 195 -15.20 7.68 8.19
C ALA A 195 -14.79 6.45 9.01
N ILE A 196 -13.85 6.61 9.94
CA ILE A 196 -13.38 5.53 10.79
C ILE A 196 -14.51 5.03 11.71
N ALA A 197 -15.31 5.93 12.29
CA ALA A 197 -16.46 5.53 13.10
C ALA A 197 -17.47 4.68 12.29
N ARG A 198 -17.74 5.04 11.02
CA ARG A 198 -18.60 4.22 10.13
C ARG A 198 -18.03 2.82 9.95
N CYS A 199 -16.72 2.70 9.72
CA CYS A 199 -16.04 1.42 9.54
C CYS A 199 -16.13 0.54 10.80
N ILE A 200 -15.88 1.10 11.99
CA ILE A 200 -15.97 0.38 13.27
C ILE A 200 -17.40 -0.17 13.47
N ILE A 201 -18.42 0.68 13.32
CA ILE A 201 -19.83 0.29 13.50
C ILE A 201 -20.23 -0.80 12.50
N ALA A 202 -19.75 -0.74 11.26
CA ALA A 202 -20.05 -1.73 10.25
C ALA A 202 -19.41 -3.09 10.57
N SER A 203 -18.17 -3.10 11.07
CA SER A 203 -17.45 -4.32 11.43
C SER A 203 -18.10 -5.07 12.61
N GLU A 204 -18.65 -4.35 13.60
CA GLU A 204 -19.38 -4.98 14.72
C GLU A 204 -20.67 -5.68 14.27
N LYS A 205 -21.40 -5.09 13.32
CA LYS A 205 -22.65 -5.67 12.78
C LYS A 205 -22.45 -6.96 12.00
N VAL A 206 -21.25 -7.21 11.47
CA VAL A 206 -20.92 -8.45 10.76
C VAL A 206 -20.63 -9.58 11.76
N SER A 207 -20.02 -9.27 12.91
CA SER A 207 -19.71 -10.26 13.96
C SER A 207 -20.92 -10.71 14.78
N SER A 208 -22.04 -9.99 14.70
CA SER A 208 -23.25 -10.23 15.51
C SER A 208 -24.33 -11.05 14.79
N LYS A 209 -24.07 -11.58 13.58
CA LYS A 209 -24.96 -12.55 12.94
C LYS A 209 -24.54 -13.97 13.36
N PRO A 210 -25.45 -14.77 13.96
CA PRO A 210 -25.17 -16.16 14.33
C PRO A 210 -24.87 -17.05 13.13
#